data_AF-A0A841BZM5-F1
#
_entry.id   AF-A0A841BZM5-F1
#
_cell.length_a   1.000
_cell.length_b   1.000
_cell.length_c   1.000
_cell.angle_alpha   90.00
_cell.angle_beta   90.00
_cell.angle_gamma   90.00
#
_symmetry.space_group_name_H-M   'P 1'
#
loop_
_entity.id
_entity.type
_entity.pdbx_description
1 polymer ?
#
loop_
_entity_poly.entity_id
_entity_poly.type
_entity_poly.pdbx_seq_one_letter_code
_entity_poly.pdbx_strand_id
1 'polypeptide(L)'
;MIDNVPPIRNRWEESERVMANPGFRFAGPDVKIKDISRGLMTNVVPISVSGTRGAGKSDFFDALVGAGPTDSGMSRELESHDIEVSRGGRKVTCTIVVPPAQDGQIKKKAFEGFFEHQHFPRGAIHVVSGGYDRVWRDEEQLPLLEELRYETAREEDRVAALLGQTMAGEEITQVLIDKHMPTPGQLLRKVMRVAELQEFKDVCRALASAWRQAETDEKLWLIIVVTKADLWWQDHLDEIKSYYLPPATGPGSPFTGALRALGQAVGTKLVNVAVLPFASNNSTFSFGDLIADSTEPHVQASCLDDESITALQQALRHTLGEFNGV
;
A
#
# COMPACT_ATOMS: atom_id res chain seq x y z
N MET A 1 10.73 20.41 -22.30
CA MET A 1 10.96 19.86 -20.94
C MET A 1 10.86 18.36 -21.07
N ILE A 2 11.96 17.63 -20.90
CA ILE A 2 11.92 16.16 -20.88
C ILE A 2 11.27 15.78 -19.55
N ASP A 3 10.22 14.96 -19.59
CA ASP A 3 9.58 14.40 -18.41
C ASP A 3 10.62 13.57 -17.64
N ASN A 4 11.30 14.18 -16.67
CA ASN A 4 12.27 13.54 -15.78
C ASN A 4 11.57 12.67 -14.72
N VAL A 5 10.57 11.89 -15.13
CA VAL A 5 9.95 10.88 -14.26
C VAL A 5 10.89 9.68 -14.27
N PRO A 6 11.39 9.22 -13.11
CA PRO A 6 12.21 8.02 -13.07
C PRO A 6 11.42 6.84 -13.66
N PRO A 7 12.10 5.91 -14.36
CA PRO A 7 11.43 4.76 -14.93
C PRO A 7 10.74 3.97 -13.81
N ILE A 8 9.41 3.91 -13.87
CA ILE A 8 8.60 3.12 -12.94
C ILE A 8 8.73 1.67 -13.37
N ARG A 9 9.35 0.87 -12.51
CA ARG A 9 9.50 -0.56 -12.69
C ARG A 9 8.18 -1.22 -12.36
N ASN A 10 7.45 -1.61 -13.40
CA ASN A 10 6.26 -2.45 -13.26
C ASN A 10 6.71 -3.85 -12.82
N ARG A 11 6.72 -4.10 -11.51
CA ARG A 11 7.04 -5.41 -10.91
C ARG A 11 5.81 -6.32 -10.83
N TRP A 12 4.64 -5.84 -11.26
CA TRP A 12 3.42 -6.62 -11.31
C TRP A 12 3.50 -7.77 -12.30
N GLU A 13 3.92 -7.48 -13.54
CA GLU A 13 4.05 -8.52 -14.58
C GLU A 13 5.05 -9.60 -14.17
N GLU A 14 6.13 -9.22 -13.48
CA GLU A 14 7.10 -10.18 -12.98
C GLU A 14 6.50 -11.04 -11.88
N SER A 15 5.73 -10.44 -10.97
CA SER A 15 4.98 -11.18 -9.94
C SER A 15 4.02 -12.19 -10.57
N GLU A 16 3.26 -11.79 -11.60
CA GLU A 16 2.39 -12.66 -12.38
C GLU A 16 3.14 -13.80 -13.05
N ARG A 17 4.30 -13.52 -13.65
CA ARG A 17 5.14 -14.55 -14.29
C ARG A 17 5.67 -15.57 -13.31
N VAL A 18 6.05 -15.14 -12.10
CA VAL A 18 6.55 -16.04 -11.04
C VAL A 18 5.40 -16.95 -10.57
N MET A 19 4.20 -16.39 -10.33
CA MET A 19 3.05 -17.21 -9.92
C MET A 19 2.59 -18.17 -11.03
N ALA A 20 2.59 -17.74 -12.29
CA ALA A 20 2.20 -18.59 -13.41
C ALA A 20 3.23 -19.71 -13.71
N ASN A 21 4.47 -19.56 -13.22
CA ASN A 21 5.55 -20.52 -13.47
C ASN A 21 6.31 -20.79 -12.17
N PRO A 22 5.91 -21.81 -11.37
CA PRO A 22 6.60 -22.21 -10.13
C PRO A 22 8.11 -22.44 -10.25
N GLY A 23 8.60 -22.80 -11.45
CA GLY A 23 10.03 -22.98 -11.74
C GLY A 23 10.78 -21.68 -12.08
N PHE A 24 10.07 -20.57 -12.31
CA PHE A 24 10.66 -19.28 -12.61
C PHE A 24 11.24 -18.69 -11.32
N ARG A 25 12.53 -18.36 -11.37
CA ARG A 25 13.20 -17.63 -10.29
C ARG A 25 13.67 -16.29 -10.80
N PHE A 26 13.63 -15.30 -9.93
CA PHE A 26 14.32 -14.05 -10.17
C PHE A 26 15.79 -14.32 -10.49
N ALA A 27 16.36 -13.60 -11.45
CA ALA A 27 17.75 -13.80 -11.82
C ALA A 27 18.68 -13.52 -10.62
N GLY A 28 19.61 -14.44 -10.35
CA GLY A 28 20.61 -14.36 -9.29
C GLY A 28 20.24 -15.07 -7.98
N PRO A 29 21.11 -15.02 -6.95
CA PRO A 29 20.84 -15.66 -5.67
C PRO A 29 19.69 -14.98 -4.92
N ASP A 30 18.98 -15.77 -4.11
CA ASP A 30 17.84 -15.32 -3.31
C ASP A 30 18.25 -14.21 -2.31
N VAL A 31 17.39 -13.21 -2.17
CA VAL A 31 17.54 -12.17 -1.14
C VAL A 31 16.96 -12.67 0.17
N LYS A 32 17.76 -12.60 1.23
CA LYS A 32 17.35 -12.94 2.59
C LYS A 32 17.22 -11.67 3.42
N ILE A 33 16.10 -11.56 4.12
CA ILE A 33 15.83 -10.48 5.07
C ILE A 33 15.67 -11.10 6.45
N LYS A 34 16.29 -10.49 7.46
CA LYS A 34 16.22 -10.93 8.86
C LYS A 34 16.11 -9.74 9.77
N ASP A 35 15.25 -9.84 10.77
CA ASP A 35 15.25 -8.93 11.92
C ASP A 35 16.54 -9.16 12.74
N ILE A 36 17.16 -8.07 13.21
CA ILE A 36 18.41 -8.11 13.97
C ILE A 36 18.29 -7.23 15.21
N SER A 37 18.91 -7.67 16.31
CA SER A 37 18.92 -6.91 17.56
C SER A 37 19.67 -5.58 17.39
N ARG A 38 19.10 -4.48 17.90
CA ARG A 38 19.70 -3.14 17.94
C ARG A 38 21.12 -3.21 18.51
N GLY A 39 22.10 -3.07 17.63
CA GLY A 39 23.53 -2.99 17.97
C GLY A 39 24.12 -1.67 17.50
N LEU A 40 25.33 -1.35 17.94
CA LEU A 40 26.11 -0.22 17.39
C LEU A 40 26.52 -0.53 15.95
N MET A 41 25.62 -0.29 15.00
CA MET A 41 25.87 -0.51 13.59
C MET A 41 26.26 0.79 12.90
N THR A 42 27.33 0.73 12.11
CA THR A 42 27.75 1.82 11.22
C THR A 42 27.23 1.54 9.81
N ASN A 43 26.77 2.56 9.08
CA ASN A 43 26.21 2.49 7.71
C ASN A 43 24.84 1.80 7.62
N VAL A 44 23.85 2.32 8.32
CA VAL A 44 22.46 1.85 8.23
C VAL A 44 21.69 2.66 7.19
N VAL A 45 20.93 1.96 6.34
CA VAL A 45 20.03 2.57 5.35
C VAL A 45 18.69 2.89 6.02
N PRO A 46 18.32 4.17 6.23
CA PRO A 46 17.01 4.51 6.77
C PRO A 46 15.92 4.27 5.72
N ILE A 47 14.91 3.48 6.09
CA ILE A 47 13.74 3.16 5.28
C ILE A 47 12.48 3.60 6.03
N SER A 48 11.63 4.41 5.40
CA SER A 48 10.30 4.71 5.95
C SER A 48 9.23 3.79 5.36
N VAL A 49 8.32 3.31 6.20
CA VAL A 49 7.10 2.61 5.77
C VAL A 49 5.91 3.51 6.06
N SER A 50 5.06 3.75 5.08
CA SER A 50 3.88 4.62 5.20
C SER A 50 2.66 3.93 4.60
N GLY A 51 1.47 4.51 4.82
CA GLY A 51 0.20 3.96 4.34
C GLY A 51 -0.96 4.30 5.26
N THR A 52 -2.17 4.19 4.74
CA THR A 52 -3.40 4.42 5.52
C THR A 52 -3.56 3.41 6.64
N ARG A 53 -4.42 3.75 7.59
CA ARG A 53 -4.85 2.81 8.62
C ARG A 53 -5.63 1.67 7.95
N GLY A 54 -5.40 0.44 8.39
CA GLY A 54 -6.04 -0.74 7.78
C GLY A 54 -5.40 -1.20 6.47
N ALA A 55 -4.39 -0.50 5.95
CA ALA A 55 -3.66 -0.92 4.75
C ALA A 55 -2.89 -2.23 4.92
N GLY A 56 -2.60 -2.69 6.15
CA GLY A 56 -1.87 -3.94 6.40
C GLY A 56 -0.36 -3.76 6.53
N LYS A 57 0.09 -2.60 7.05
CA LYS A 57 1.52 -2.31 7.27
C LYS A 57 2.20 -3.31 8.23
N SER A 58 1.53 -3.69 9.32
CA SER A 58 2.06 -4.66 10.29
C SER A 58 2.16 -6.05 9.68
N ASP A 59 1.08 -6.54 9.04
CA ASP A 59 1.09 -7.83 8.33
C ASP A 59 2.15 -7.87 7.22
N PHE A 60 2.34 -6.74 6.52
CA PHE A 60 3.41 -6.56 5.55
C PHE A 60 4.80 -6.72 6.18
N PHE A 61 5.03 -6.05 7.32
CA PHE A 61 6.32 -6.07 7.98
C PHE A 61 6.64 -7.47 8.52
N ASP A 62 5.68 -8.11 9.19
CA ASP A 62 5.84 -9.47 9.72
C ASP A 62 6.22 -10.46 8.61
N ALA A 63 5.48 -10.45 7.51
CA ALA A 63 5.77 -11.30 6.35
C ALA A 63 7.12 -10.97 5.69
N LEU A 64 7.51 -9.68 5.68
CA LEU A 64 8.81 -9.26 5.15
C LEU A 64 9.98 -9.90 5.90
N VAL A 65 9.93 -9.86 7.24
CA VAL A 65 10.98 -10.42 8.12
C VAL A 65 10.81 -11.93 8.40
N GLY A 66 9.72 -12.53 7.94
CA GLY A 66 9.40 -13.94 8.18
C GLY A 66 8.92 -14.22 9.60
N ALA A 67 8.39 -13.22 10.29
CA ALA A 67 7.63 -13.41 11.51
C ALA A 67 6.26 -14.00 11.17
N GLY A 68 5.74 -14.84 12.08
CA GLY A 68 4.36 -15.31 11.98
C GLY A 68 3.38 -14.13 12.13
N PRO A 69 2.12 -14.28 11.69
CA PRO A 69 1.13 -13.23 11.86
C PRO A 69 0.99 -12.88 13.34
N THR A 70 1.34 -11.64 13.71
CA THR A 70 0.98 -11.11 15.02
C THR A 70 -0.51 -10.81 15.04
N ASP A 71 -1.14 -10.84 16.22
CA ASP A 71 -2.50 -10.31 16.35
C ASP A 71 -2.47 -8.88 15.80
N SER A 72 -3.18 -8.66 14.69
CA SER A 72 -3.26 -7.41 13.91
C SER A 72 -3.96 -6.29 14.69
N GLY A 73 -3.47 -6.05 15.89
CA GLY A 73 -3.89 -5.05 16.83
C GLY A 73 -3.45 -3.67 16.38
N MET A 74 -4.13 -2.68 16.95
CA MET A 74 -3.83 -1.28 16.78
C MET A 74 -2.45 -0.96 17.39
N SER A 75 -1.43 -0.76 16.55
CA SER A 75 -0.13 -0.26 17.03
C SER A 75 -0.23 1.23 17.34
N ARG A 76 0.04 1.57 18.61
CA ARG A 76 -0.07 2.92 19.18
C ARG A 76 1.27 3.66 19.26
N GLU A 77 2.37 2.96 19.02
CA GLU A 77 3.73 3.48 19.20
C GLU A 77 4.50 3.47 17.88
N LEU A 78 5.54 4.30 17.82
CA LEU A 78 6.50 4.28 16.71
C LEU A 78 7.30 3.00 16.77
N GLU A 79 7.13 2.14 15.77
CA GLU A 79 7.92 0.93 15.65
C GLU A 79 9.16 1.19 14.79
N SER A 80 10.32 0.87 15.34
CA SER A 80 11.59 0.93 14.60
C SER A 80 12.29 -0.40 14.73
N HIS A 81 12.53 -1.01 13.58
CA HIS A 81 13.07 -2.34 13.42
C HIS A 81 14.37 -2.27 12.63
N ASP A 82 15.40 -2.97 13.07
CA ASP A 82 16.64 -3.10 12.31
C ASP A 82 16.60 -4.42 11.55
N ILE A 83 16.87 -4.38 10.25
CA ILE A 83 16.89 -5.58 9.41
C ILE A 83 18.23 -5.71 8.67
N GLU A 84 18.66 -6.94 8.43
CA GLU A 84 19.74 -7.27 7.50
C GLU A 84 19.14 -7.75 6.17
N VAL A 85 19.46 -7.05 5.08
CA VAL A 85 19.17 -7.48 3.72
C VAL A 85 20.46 -8.05 3.12
N SER A 86 20.42 -9.30 2.67
CA SER A 86 21.61 -10.00 2.18
C SER A 86 21.37 -10.78 0.90
N ARG A 87 22.38 -10.80 0.03
CA ARG A 87 22.36 -11.52 -1.24
C ARG A 87 23.78 -11.85 -1.69
N GLY A 88 24.02 -13.11 -2.07
CA GLY A 88 25.30 -13.52 -2.68
C GLY A 88 26.57 -13.15 -1.87
N GLY A 89 26.47 -13.06 -0.55
CA GLY A 89 27.58 -12.65 0.34
C GLY A 89 27.66 -11.14 0.63
N ARG A 90 26.92 -10.30 -0.10
CA ARG A 90 26.73 -8.88 0.24
C ARG A 90 25.63 -8.72 1.28
N LYS A 91 25.80 -7.73 2.16
CA LYS A 91 24.91 -7.44 3.28
C LYS A 91 24.77 -5.94 3.45
N VAL A 92 23.56 -5.49 3.71
CA VAL A 92 23.23 -4.11 4.06
C VAL A 92 22.30 -4.14 5.25
N THR A 93 22.56 -3.28 6.23
CA THR A 93 21.67 -3.07 7.36
C THR A 93 20.72 -1.93 7.04
N CYS A 94 19.44 -2.11 7.33
CA CYS A 94 18.43 -1.08 7.17
C CYS A 94 17.70 -0.87 8.49
N THR A 95 17.36 0.39 8.82
CA THR A 95 16.40 0.68 9.89
C THR A 95 15.08 1.01 9.23
N ILE A 96 14.07 0.19 9.49
CA ILE A 96 12.70 0.42 9.06
C ILE A 96 11.97 1.15 10.17
N VAL A 97 11.38 2.29 9.84
CA VAL A 97 10.47 3.01 10.73
C VAL A 97 9.05 2.87 10.21
N VAL A 98 8.17 2.34 11.05
CA VAL A 98 6.73 2.18 10.79
C VAL A 98 5.99 3.13 11.74
N PRO A 99 5.57 4.32 11.27
CA PRO A 99 4.78 5.23 12.08
C PRO A 99 3.39 4.64 12.36
N PRO A 100 2.84 4.88 13.56
CA PRO A 100 1.49 4.46 13.88
C PRO A 100 0.48 5.16 12.96
N ALA A 101 -0.58 4.46 12.62
CA ALA A 101 -1.59 4.94 11.67
C ALA A 101 -2.73 5.73 12.33
N GLN A 102 -2.67 5.95 13.66
CA GLN A 102 -3.82 6.22 14.53
C GLN A 102 -3.89 7.61 15.15
N ASP A 103 -3.01 8.53 14.77
CA ASP A 103 -3.12 9.93 15.20
C ASP A 103 -2.45 10.79 14.15
N GLY A 104 -3.23 11.60 13.43
CA GLY A 104 -2.72 12.47 12.38
C GLY A 104 -1.63 13.44 12.85
N GLN A 105 -1.64 13.86 14.11
CA GLN A 105 -0.62 14.73 14.68
C GLN A 105 0.64 13.96 15.10
N ILE A 106 0.49 12.80 15.76
CA ILE A 106 1.64 11.97 16.15
C ILE A 106 2.30 11.36 14.90
N LYS A 107 1.51 10.87 13.95
CA LYS A 107 1.97 10.37 12.66
C LYS A 107 2.72 11.45 11.91
N LYS A 108 2.15 12.65 11.80
CA LYS A 108 2.82 13.78 11.14
C LYS A 108 4.11 14.16 11.87
N LYS A 109 4.13 14.25 13.20
CA LYS A 109 5.34 14.56 13.98
C LYS A 109 6.40 13.46 13.93
N ALA A 110 6.01 12.19 13.98
CA ALA A 110 6.93 11.05 13.90
C ALA A 110 7.50 10.94 12.49
N PHE A 111 6.67 11.20 11.47
CA PHE A 111 7.08 11.24 10.09
C PHE A 111 7.99 12.45 9.84
N GLU A 112 7.55 13.68 10.14
CA GLU A 112 8.37 14.91 10.04
C GLU A 112 9.65 14.82 10.85
N GLY A 113 9.60 14.34 12.09
CA GLY A 113 10.77 14.13 12.95
C GLY A 113 11.75 13.10 12.40
N PHE A 114 11.26 12.10 11.66
CA PHE A 114 12.13 11.18 10.92
C PHE A 114 12.84 11.85 9.73
N PHE A 115 12.27 12.93 9.17
CA PHE A 115 12.88 13.74 8.10
C PHE A 115 13.67 14.95 8.61
N GLU A 116 13.57 15.29 9.90
CA GLU A 116 14.31 16.37 10.53
C GLU A 116 15.78 15.96 10.79
N HIS A 117 16.69 16.95 10.82
CA HIS A 117 18.09 16.77 11.27
C HIS A 117 18.97 15.86 10.38
N GLN A 118 18.89 16.00 9.06
CA GLN A 118 19.72 15.26 8.07
C GLN A 118 19.47 13.74 8.00
N HIS A 119 18.44 13.22 8.66
CA HIS A 119 17.96 11.87 8.45
C HIS A 119 17.02 11.84 7.23
N PHE A 120 17.58 11.80 6.02
CA PHE A 120 16.77 11.55 4.82
C PHE A 120 16.66 10.04 4.60
N PRO A 121 15.45 9.45 4.52
CA PRO A 121 15.32 8.05 4.13
C PRO A 121 15.92 7.86 2.75
N ARG A 122 16.82 6.88 2.62
CA ARG A 122 17.32 6.44 1.32
C ARG A 122 16.32 5.53 0.61
N GLY A 123 15.37 4.99 1.36
CA GLY A 123 14.26 4.20 0.85
C GLY A 123 12.92 4.58 1.46
N ALA A 124 11.87 4.55 0.66
CA ALA A 124 10.50 4.68 1.11
C ALA A 124 9.66 3.50 0.60
N ILE A 125 8.82 2.95 1.47
CA ILE A 125 7.80 1.96 1.15
C ILE A 125 6.44 2.58 1.48
N HIS A 126 5.55 2.61 0.50
CA HIS A 126 4.18 3.07 0.70
C HIS A 126 3.22 1.91 0.48
N VAL A 127 2.53 1.52 1.54
CA VAL A 127 1.59 0.39 1.57
C VAL A 127 0.20 0.93 1.25
N VAL A 128 -0.39 0.38 0.21
CA VAL A 128 -1.74 0.70 -0.30
C VAL A 128 -2.56 -0.59 -0.38
N SER A 129 -3.88 -0.47 -0.45
CA SER A 129 -4.79 -1.63 -0.44
C SER A 129 -5.80 -1.66 -1.57
N GLY A 130 -5.79 -0.69 -2.49
CA GLY A 130 -6.82 -0.62 -3.55
C GLY A 130 -8.15 -0.01 -3.08
N GLY A 131 -8.15 0.62 -1.91
CA GLY A 131 -9.35 1.06 -1.20
C GLY A 131 -9.98 -0.02 -0.32
N TYR A 132 -9.26 -1.10 -0.03
CA TYR A 132 -9.72 -2.25 0.76
C TYR A 132 -9.18 -2.22 2.19
N ASP A 133 -9.09 -1.03 2.78
CA ASP A 133 -8.61 -0.85 4.15
C ASP A 133 -9.57 -1.45 5.17
N ARG A 134 -9.02 -2.05 6.25
CA ARG A 134 -9.86 -2.47 7.39
C ARG A 134 -10.49 -1.23 8.03
N VAL A 135 -11.80 -1.26 8.19
CA VAL A 135 -12.56 -0.21 8.87
C VAL A 135 -12.68 -0.55 10.35
N TRP A 136 -12.27 0.40 11.19
CA TRP A 136 -12.32 0.34 12.64
C TRP A 136 -13.41 1.28 13.13
N ARG A 137 -14.24 0.83 14.08
CA ARG A 137 -15.21 1.71 14.75
C ARG A 137 -14.52 2.52 15.84
N ASP A 138 -13.83 3.59 15.46
CA ASP A 138 -13.34 4.58 16.41
C ASP A 138 -13.50 6.02 15.93
N GLU A 139 -13.26 6.98 16.83
CA GLU A 139 -13.55 8.40 16.61
C GLU A 139 -12.86 8.99 15.38
N GLU A 140 -11.70 8.47 14.99
CA GLU A 140 -10.95 8.97 13.84
C GLU A 140 -11.58 8.61 12.50
N GLN A 141 -12.29 7.48 12.42
CA GLN A 141 -12.96 7.07 11.19
C GLN A 141 -14.38 7.62 11.10
N LEU A 142 -14.94 8.24 12.16
CA LEU A 142 -16.28 8.83 12.12
C LEU A 142 -16.54 9.74 10.90
N PRO A 143 -15.65 10.66 10.50
CA PRO A 143 -15.90 11.50 9.33
C PRO A 143 -16.01 10.69 8.03
N LEU A 144 -15.20 9.65 7.90
CA LEU A 144 -15.22 8.74 6.75
C LEU A 144 -16.52 7.91 6.73
N LEU A 145 -16.99 7.50 7.91
CA LEU A 145 -18.25 6.79 8.09
C LEU A 145 -19.47 7.67 7.80
N GLU A 146 -19.41 8.95 8.17
CA GLU A 146 -20.43 9.94 7.84
C GLU A 146 -20.48 10.20 6.33
N GLU A 147 -19.32 10.33 5.68
CA GLU A 147 -19.22 10.48 4.22
C GLU A 147 -19.81 9.25 3.50
N LEU A 148 -19.48 8.04 3.95
CA LEU A 148 -20.05 6.80 3.41
C LEU A 148 -21.58 6.75 3.56
N ARG A 149 -22.08 7.05 4.77
CA ARG A 149 -23.52 7.08 5.05
C ARG A 149 -24.24 8.08 4.14
N TYR A 150 -23.64 9.25 3.94
CA TYR A 150 -24.17 10.28 3.06
C TYR A 150 -24.21 9.83 1.59
N GLU A 151 -23.11 9.28 1.05
CA GLU A 151 -23.09 8.79 -0.34
C GLU A 151 -24.05 7.60 -0.52
N THR A 152 -24.13 6.70 0.45
CA THR A 152 -25.07 5.55 0.41
C THR A 152 -26.52 6.03 0.38
N ALA A 153 -26.91 6.92 1.30
CA ALA A 153 -28.26 7.50 1.33
C ALA A 153 -28.59 8.23 0.02
N ARG A 154 -27.62 8.95 -0.56
CA ARG A 154 -27.82 9.63 -1.85
C ARG A 154 -28.11 8.66 -2.99
N GLU A 155 -27.44 7.51 -3.03
CA GLU A 155 -27.70 6.50 -4.05
C GLU A 155 -29.00 5.73 -3.78
N GLU A 156 -29.35 5.48 -2.52
CA GLU A 156 -30.65 4.92 -2.13
C GLU A 156 -31.82 5.83 -2.56
N ASP A 157 -31.71 7.14 -2.33
CA ASP A 157 -32.70 8.12 -2.78
C ASP A 157 -32.86 8.11 -4.31
N ARG A 158 -31.75 7.94 -5.04
CA ARG A 158 -31.77 7.80 -6.51
C ARG A 158 -32.48 6.53 -6.95
N VAL A 159 -32.26 5.41 -6.27
CA VAL A 159 -32.95 4.14 -6.53
C VAL A 159 -34.45 4.29 -6.26
N ALA A 160 -34.82 4.85 -5.12
CA ALA A 160 -36.21 5.05 -4.72
C ALA A 160 -36.94 5.96 -5.73
N ALA A 161 -36.29 7.03 -6.21
CA ALA A 161 -36.83 7.88 -7.26
C ALA A 161 -37.04 7.15 -8.60
N LEU A 162 -36.14 6.22 -8.96
CA LEU A 162 -36.25 5.41 -10.17
C LEU A 162 -37.36 4.34 -10.09
N LEU A 163 -37.59 3.77 -8.90
CA LEU A 163 -38.53 2.67 -8.70
C LEU A 163 -39.90 3.09 -8.17
N GLY A 164 -40.03 4.30 -7.62
CA GLY A 164 -41.28 4.82 -7.07
C GLY A 164 -41.73 4.15 -5.77
N GLN A 165 -40.85 3.45 -5.06
CA GLN A 165 -41.16 2.73 -3.83
C GLN A 165 -39.94 2.64 -2.88
N THR A 166 -40.21 2.48 -1.58
CA THR A 166 -39.20 2.20 -0.54
C THR A 166 -38.93 0.69 -0.48
N MET A 167 -37.67 0.28 -0.40
CA MET A 167 -37.25 -1.13 -0.42
C MET A 167 -36.42 -1.51 0.81
N ALA A 168 -36.31 -2.81 1.10
CA ALA A 168 -35.41 -3.32 2.14
C ALA A 168 -33.95 -3.44 1.63
N GLY A 169 -32.96 -3.43 2.53
CA GLY A 169 -31.52 -3.33 2.18
C GLY A 169 -30.98 -4.39 1.22
N GLU A 170 -31.41 -5.66 1.34
CA GLU A 170 -30.98 -6.73 0.43
C GLU A 170 -31.54 -6.52 -0.98
N GLU A 171 -32.79 -6.08 -1.10
CA GLU A 171 -33.43 -5.82 -2.39
C GLU A 171 -32.80 -4.60 -3.09
N ILE A 172 -32.37 -3.60 -2.31
CA ILE A 172 -31.65 -2.42 -2.82
C ILE A 172 -30.34 -2.84 -3.48
N THR A 173 -29.57 -3.76 -2.89
CA THR A 173 -28.27 -4.15 -3.46
C THR A 173 -28.42 -4.86 -4.80
N GLN A 174 -29.38 -5.78 -4.92
CA GLN A 174 -29.64 -6.44 -6.21
C GLN A 174 -30.11 -5.45 -7.28
N VAL A 175 -30.96 -4.49 -6.91
CA VAL A 175 -31.38 -3.41 -7.81
C VAL A 175 -30.20 -2.54 -8.22
N LEU A 176 -29.31 -2.18 -7.30
CA LEU A 176 -28.10 -1.40 -7.60
C LEU A 176 -27.25 -2.14 -8.65
N ILE A 177 -27.03 -3.45 -8.45
CA ILE A 177 -26.31 -4.31 -9.41
C ILE A 177 -27.01 -4.31 -10.78
N ASP A 178 -28.30 -4.61 -10.83
CA ASP A 178 -29.07 -4.70 -12.08
C ASP A 178 -29.07 -3.36 -12.85
N LYS A 179 -29.12 -2.24 -12.10
CA LYS A 179 -29.10 -0.89 -12.65
C LYS A 179 -27.69 -0.33 -12.86
N HIS A 180 -26.65 -1.12 -12.61
CA HIS A 180 -25.24 -0.71 -12.73
C HIS A 180 -24.92 0.53 -11.88
N MET A 181 -25.59 0.67 -10.74
CA MET A 181 -25.33 1.69 -9.72
C MET A 181 -24.35 1.16 -8.68
N PRO A 182 -23.56 2.04 -8.03
CA PRO A 182 -22.53 1.58 -7.09
C PRO A 182 -23.15 0.99 -5.82
N THR A 183 -22.65 -0.17 -5.40
CA THR A 183 -23.02 -0.79 -4.12
C THR A 183 -22.40 -0.05 -2.92
N PRO A 184 -22.90 -0.24 -1.70
CA PRO A 184 -22.28 0.34 -0.50
C PRO A 184 -20.80 0.00 -0.35
N GLY A 185 -20.38 -1.23 -0.67
CA GLY A 185 -18.96 -1.61 -0.63
C GLY A 185 -18.13 -0.94 -1.74
N GLN A 186 -18.69 -0.74 -2.94
CA GLN A 186 -18.04 0.05 -3.99
C GLN A 186 -17.89 1.53 -3.60
N LEU A 187 -18.89 2.11 -2.91
CA LEU A 187 -18.82 3.46 -2.37
C LEU A 187 -17.76 3.57 -1.26
N LEU A 188 -17.72 2.61 -0.35
CA LEU A 188 -16.70 2.53 0.71
C LEU A 188 -15.29 2.43 0.12
N ARG A 189 -15.09 1.54 -0.84
CA ARG A 189 -13.82 1.40 -1.56
C ARG A 189 -13.38 2.71 -2.21
N LYS A 190 -14.32 3.43 -2.82
CA LYS A 190 -14.06 4.73 -3.44
C LYS A 190 -13.62 5.77 -2.41
N VAL A 191 -14.33 5.87 -1.29
CA VAL A 191 -14.01 6.78 -0.18
C VAL A 191 -12.64 6.45 0.44
N MET A 192 -12.36 5.16 0.70
CA MET A 192 -11.06 4.69 1.18
C MET A 192 -9.92 5.02 0.22
N ARG A 193 -10.14 4.84 -1.09
CA ARG A 193 -9.15 5.17 -2.12
C ARG A 193 -8.84 6.68 -2.17
N VAL A 194 -9.82 7.54 -1.88
CA VAL A 194 -9.58 8.99 -1.77
C VAL A 194 -8.71 9.30 -0.55
N ALA A 195 -8.99 8.68 0.60
CA ALA A 195 -8.16 8.82 1.79
C ALA A 195 -6.72 8.32 1.56
N GLU A 196 -6.58 7.17 0.88
CA GLU A 196 -5.29 6.60 0.48
C GLU A 196 -4.50 7.53 -0.44
N LEU A 197 -5.15 8.10 -1.46
CA LEU A 197 -4.52 9.08 -2.34
C LEU A 197 -4.07 10.33 -1.57
N GLN A 198 -4.87 10.81 -0.63
CA GLN A 198 -4.52 11.98 0.16
C GLN A 198 -3.31 11.71 1.04
N GLU A 199 -3.28 10.57 1.73
CA GLU A 199 -2.13 10.10 2.49
C GLU A 199 -0.87 10.00 1.61
N PHE A 200 -0.99 9.41 0.42
CA PHE A 200 0.15 9.30 -0.49
C PHE A 200 0.67 10.67 -0.95
N LYS A 201 -0.21 11.64 -1.20
CA LYS A 201 0.19 13.02 -1.52
C LYS A 201 0.96 13.66 -0.36
N ASP A 202 0.57 13.37 0.88
CA ASP A 202 1.23 13.90 2.07
C ASP A 202 2.64 13.32 2.21
N VAL A 203 2.78 12.01 2.01
CA VAL A 203 4.08 11.31 1.92
C VAL A 203 4.95 11.89 0.81
N CYS A 204 4.39 12.08 -0.40
CA CYS A 204 5.11 12.70 -1.52
C CYS A 204 5.61 14.10 -1.17
N ARG A 205 4.78 14.92 -0.51
CA ARG A 205 5.17 16.28 -0.10
C ARG A 205 6.31 16.27 0.92
N ALA A 206 6.27 15.37 1.90
CA ALA A 206 7.35 15.23 2.88
C ALA A 206 8.66 14.77 2.23
N LEU A 207 8.61 13.73 1.39
CA LEU A 207 9.78 13.24 0.64
C LEU A 207 10.36 14.34 -0.25
N ALA A 208 9.52 15.05 -1.00
CA ALA A 208 9.93 16.18 -1.82
C ALA A 208 10.60 17.28 -0.99
N SER A 209 10.03 17.63 0.16
CA SER A 209 10.59 18.65 1.05
C SER A 209 11.98 18.25 1.55
N ALA A 210 12.11 17.03 2.07
CA ALA A 210 13.37 16.51 2.60
C ALA A 210 14.47 16.43 1.52
N TRP A 211 14.15 15.89 0.34
CA TRP A 211 15.14 15.61 -0.70
C TRP A 211 15.51 16.81 -1.58
N ARG A 212 14.62 17.80 -1.71
CA ARG A 212 14.95 19.07 -2.39
C ARG A 212 16.06 19.83 -1.68
N GLN A 213 16.07 19.81 -0.36
CA GLN A 213 17.02 20.56 0.47
C GLN A 213 18.26 19.74 0.88
N ALA A 214 18.25 18.42 0.66
CA ALA A 214 19.36 17.56 1.05
C ALA A 214 20.64 17.85 0.25
N GLU A 215 21.70 18.30 0.92
CA GLU A 215 23.05 18.47 0.36
C GLU A 215 23.78 17.12 0.32
N THR A 216 23.28 16.19 -0.50
CA THR A 216 23.81 14.82 -0.60
C THR A 216 23.78 14.29 -2.03
N ASP A 217 24.77 13.46 -2.35
CA ASP A 217 24.84 12.66 -3.58
C ASP A 217 24.07 11.34 -3.48
N GLU A 218 23.59 11.01 -2.28
CA GLU A 218 22.74 9.85 -2.02
C GLU A 218 21.47 9.89 -2.86
N LYS A 219 20.84 8.72 -3.02
CA LYS A 219 19.66 8.55 -3.86
C LYS A 219 18.49 8.00 -3.06
N LEU A 220 17.30 8.41 -3.47
CA LEU A 220 16.02 7.91 -2.98
C LEU A 220 15.49 6.84 -3.91
N TRP A 221 15.01 5.74 -3.34
CA TRP A 221 14.11 4.81 -4.02
C TRP A 221 12.75 4.76 -3.33
N LEU A 222 11.72 4.39 -4.10
CA LEU A 222 10.33 4.26 -3.63
C LEU A 222 9.73 2.93 -4.09
N ILE A 223 9.11 2.20 -3.18
CA ILE A 223 8.33 1.00 -3.49
C ILE A 223 6.88 1.25 -3.08
N ILE A 224 5.96 1.10 -4.02
CA ILE A 224 4.52 1.05 -3.76
C ILE A 224 4.12 -0.41 -3.64
N VAL A 225 3.65 -0.80 -2.46
CA VAL A 225 3.24 -2.17 -2.14
C VAL A 225 1.73 -2.22 -2.11
N VAL A 226 1.13 -2.92 -3.08
CA VAL A 226 -0.32 -3.08 -3.17
C VAL A 226 -0.74 -4.36 -2.46
N THR A 227 -1.13 -4.21 -1.20
CA THR A 227 -1.69 -5.29 -0.39
C THR A 227 -3.11 -5.63 -0.81
N LYS A 228 -3.60 -6.81 -0.42
CA LYS A 228 -4.99 -7.25 -0.63
C LYS A 228 -5.42 -7.38 -2.09
N ALA A 229 -4.49 -7.21 -3.03
CA ALA A 229 -4.73 -7.52 -4.44
C ALA A 229 -5.04 -9.02 -4.62
N ASP A 230 -4.51 -9.85 -3.73
CA ASP A 230 -4.75 -11.29 -3.65
C ASP A 230 -6.19 -11.66 -3.28
N LEU A 231 -6.95 -10.76 -2.66
CA LEU A 231 -8.38 -10.98 -2.37
C LEU A 231 -9.24 -10.92 -3.64
N TRP A 232 -8.74 -10.22 -4.68
CA TRP A 232 -9.48 -9.86 -5.89
C TRP A 232 -8.71 -10.16 -7.17
N TRP A 233 -7.79 -11.12 -7.11
CA TRP A 233 -6.84 -11.42 -8.18
C TRP A 233 -7.53 -11.78 -9.50
N GLN A 234 -8.72 -12.36 -9.45
CA GLN A 234 -9.46 -12.84 -10.61
C GLN A 234 -10.37 -11.76 -11.21
N ASP A 235 -10.96 -10.90 -10.37
CA ASP A 235 -12.09 -10.05 -10.78
C ASP A 235 -11.74 -8.57 -11.01
N HIS A 236 -10.79 -8.03 -10.23
CA HIS A 236 -10.53 -6.57 -10.20
C HIS A 236 -9.07 -6.18 -10.38
N LEU A 237 -8.20 -7.13 -10.75
CA LEU A 237 -6.77 -6.91 -10.84
C LEU A 237 -6.39 -5.80 -11.83
N ASP A 238 -7.01 -5.78 -13.00
CA ASP A 238 -6.72 -4.78 -14.04
C ASP A 238 -7.12 -3.37 -13.61
N GLU A 239 -8.24 -3.22 -12.88
CA GLU A 239 -8.64 -1.94 -12.32
C GLU A 239 -7.60 -1.46 -11.30
N ILE A 240 -7.17 -2.33 -10.38
CA ILE A 240 -6.16 -2.03 -9.36
C ILE A 240 -4.83 -1.64 -10.04
N LYS A 241 -4.37 -2.43 -11.00
CA LYS A 241 -3.17 -2.15 -11.80
C LYS A 241 -3.25 -0.78 -12.46
N SER A 242 -4.34 -0.50 -13.18
CA SER A 242 -4.52 0.77 -13.91
C SER A 242 -4.51 1.98 -12.99
N TYR A 243 -4.84 1.80 -11.70
CA TYR A 243 -4.81 2.86 -10.72
C TYR A 243 -3.40 3.15 -10.20
N TYR A 244 -2.58 2.14 -9.92
CA TYR A 244 -1.24 2.36 -9.34
C TYR A 244 -0.11 2.44 -10.36
N LEU A 245 -0.27 1.79 -11.51
CA LEU A 245 0.73 1.79 -12.58
C LEU A 245 0.51 2.97 -13.53
N PRO A 246 1.57 3.70 -13.91
CA PRO A 246 1.46 4.69 -14.97
C PRO A 246 1.04 4.01 -16.27
N PRO A 247 0.08 4.55 -17.03
CA PRO A 247 -0.27 3.97 -18.30
C PRO A 247 0.87 4.19 -19.31
N ALA A 248 0.94 3.33 -20.32
CA ALA A 248 1.87 3.53 -21.44
C ALA A 248 1.57 4.84 -22.21
N THR A 249 0.30 5.24 -22.26
CA THR A 249 -0.17 6.47 -22.90
C THR A 249 -1.28 7.13 -22.09
N GLY A 250 -1.36 8.46 -22.12
CA GLY A 250 -2.43 9.23 -21.48
C GLY A 250 -2.10 9.78 -20.08
N PRO A 251 -3.08 10.43 -19.42
CA PRO A 251 -2.84 11.20 -18.20
C PRO A 251 -2.56 10.34 -16.95
N GLY A 252 -2.98 9.07 -16.96
CA GLY A 252 -2.89 8.17 -15.81
C GLY A 252 -3.95 8.45 -14.74
N SER A 253 -3.88 7.68 -13.65
CA SER A 253 -4.74 7.88 -12.48
C SER A 253 -4.29 9.09 -11.64
N PRO A 254 -5.14 9.59 -10.73
CA PRO A 254 -4.74 10.59 -9.73
C PRO A 254 -3.51 10.17 -8.89
N PHE A 255 -3.36 8.88 -8.58
CA PHE A 255 -2.23 8.34 -7.84
C PHE A 255 -0.93 8.45 -8.65
N THR A 256 -0.96 8.05 -9.93
CA THR A 256 0.19 8.19 -10.83
C THR A 256 0.52 9.67 -11.09
N GLY A 257 -0.47 10.56 -11.04
CA GLY A 257 -0.26 12.01 -11.06
C GLY A 257 0.53 12.52 -9.86
N ALA A 258 0.22 12.04 -8.65
CA ALA A 258 0.99 12.36 -7.44
C ALA A 258 2.43 11.81 -7.51
N LEU A 259 2.60 10.58 -8.00
CA LEU A 259 3.92 9.98 -8.20
C LEU A 259 4.76 10.76 -9.23
N ARG A 260 4.14 11.20 -10.33
CA ARG A 260 4.78 12.08 -11.32
C ARG A 260 5.23 13.40 -10.70
N ALA A 261 4.37 14.02 -9.90
CA ALA A 261 4.69 15.26 -9.20
C ALA A 261 5.86 15.08 -8.22
N LEU A 262 5.95 13.95 -7.52
CA LEU A 262 7.11 13.61 -6.69
C LEU A 262 8.39 13.49 -7.53
N GLY A 263 8.36 12.77 -8.65
CA GLY A 263 9.50 12.64 -9.55
C GLY A 263 10.00 13.99 -10.07
N GLN A 264 9.08 14.87 -10.48
CA GLN A 264 9.41 16.24 -10.88
C GLN A 264 9.99 17.08 -9.72
N ALA A 265 9.48 16.86 -8.50
CA ALA A 265 9.89 17.59 -7.32
C ALA A 265 11.28 17.21 -6.80
N VAL A 266 11.63 15.91 -6.84
CA VAL A 266 12.89 15.35 -6.34
C VAL A 266 13.96 15.32 -7.44
N GLY A 267 13.55 15.23 -8.71
CA GLY A 267 14.43 15.19 -9.86
C GLY A 267 15.30 13.94 -9.89
N THR A 268 16.57 14.10 -10.26
CA THR A 268 17.54 13.00 -10.48
C THR A 268 18.00 12.29 -9.20
N LYS A 269 17.49 12.70 -8.02
CA LYS A 269 17.74 12.01 -6.76
C LYS A 269 16.76 10.85 -6.53
N LEU A 270 15.58 10.86 -7.15
CA LEU A 270 14.66 9.72 -7.14
C LEU A 270 15.06 8.78 -8.28
N VAL A 271 15.73 7.68 -7.96
CA VAL A 271 16.39 6.84 -8.97
C VAL A 271 15.62 5.59 -9.34
N ASN A 272 14.82 5.06 -8.42
CA ASN A 272 14.09 3.83 -8.63
C ASN A 272 12.70 3.94 -8.02
N VAL A 273 11.70 3.61 -8.82
CA VAL A 273 10.33 3.43 -8.35
C VAL A 273 9.87 2.04 -8.76
N ALA A 274 9.33 1.26 -7.83
CA ALA A 274 8.67 -0.01 -8.13
C ALA A 274 7.23 0.02 -7.63
N VAL A 275 6.36 -0.67 -8.35
CA VAL A 275 4.99 -0.97 -7.92
C VAL A 275 4.81 -2.47 -8.05
N LEU A 276 4.42 -3.14 -6.95
CA LEU A 276 4.15 -4.58 -6.94
C LEU A 276 2.98 -4.95 -6.03
N PRO A 277 2.26 -6.03 -6.35
CA PRO A 277 1.32 -6.65 -5.44
C PRO A 277 2.04 -7.38 -4.31
N PHE A 278 1.37 -7.51 -3.17
CA PHE A 278 1.88 -8.23 -2.02
C PHE A 278 0.76 -8.89 -1.23
N ALA A 279 1.03 -10.10 -0.73
CA ALA A 279 0.16 -10.82 0.20
C ALA A 279 1.00 -11.31 1.39
N SER A 280 0.49 -11.10 2.60
CA SER A 280 1.18 -11.52 3.82
C SER A 280 0.96 -13.00 4.12
N ASN A 281 -0.26 -13.49 3.96
CA ASN A 281 -0.66 -14.87 4.24
C ASN A 281 -2.00 -15.20 3.56
N ASN A 282 -2.37 -16.48 3.61
CA ASN A 282 -3.64 -16.98 3.08
C ASN A 282 -4.78 -16.87 4.11
N SER A 283 -4.81 -15.79 4.89
CA SER A 283 -5.85 -15.60 5.90
C SER A 283 -7.09 -14.96 5.31
N THR A 284 -8.20 -15.12 6.02
CA THR A 284 -9.44 -14.44 5.68
C THR A 284 -9.42 -13.02 6.21
N PHE A 285 -9.59 -12.05 5.33
CA PHE A 285 -9.58 -10.64 5.68
C PHE A 285 -10.97 -10.14 6.03
N SER A 286 -11.14 -9.58 7.23
CA SER A 286 -12.35 -8.84 7.61
C SER A 286 -12.19 -7.35 7.33
N PHE A 287 -13.13 -6.80 6.57
CA PHE A 287 -13.25 -5.36 6.29
C PHE A 287 -13.85 -4.58 7.46
N GLY A 288 -14.38 -5.28 8.48
CA GLY A 288 -15.00 -4.71 9.68
C GLY A 288 -16.53 -4.75 9.65
N ASP A 289 -17.14 -4.60 10.84
CA ASP A 289 -18.58 -4.77 11.09
C ASP A 289 -19.48 -3.70 10.46
N LEU A 290 -18.93 -2.80 9.66
CA LEU A 290 -19.67 -1.74 8.98
C LEU A 290 -20.27 -2.20 7.65
N ILE A 291 -19.69 -3.23 7.05
CA ILE A 291 -20.21 -3.93 5.87
C ILE A 291 -21.13 -5.09 6.29
N ALA A 292 -21.18 -5.44 7.59
CA ALA A 292 -21.94 -6.59 8.08
C ALA A 292 -23.46 -6.49 7.84
N ASP A 293 -24.00 -5.28 7.72
CA ASP A 293 -25.40 -5.04 7.35
C ASP A 293 -25.62 -4.96 5.81
N SER A 294 -24.56 -5.11 5.02
CA SER A 294 -24.63 -5.17 3.56
C SER A 294 -24.50 -6.62 3.07
N THR A 295 -25.07 -6.92 1.90
CA THR A 295 -24.99 -8.25 1.28
C THR A 295 -23.63 -8.58 0.67
N GLU A 296 -22.64 -7.67 0.75
CA GLU A 296 -21.27 -7.96 0.30
C GLU A 296 -20.47 -8.74 1.35
N PRO A 297 -19.47 -9.54 0.93
CA PRO A 297 -18.64 -10.28 1.87
C PRO A 297 -17.89 -9.31 2.79
N HIS A 298 -18.36 -9.16 4.02
CA HIS A 298 -17.65 -8.46 5.11
C HIS A 298 -16.31 -9.13 5.45
N VAL A 299 -16.13 -10.36 4.96
CA VAL A 299 -14.95 -11.20 5.09
C VAL A 299 -14.62 -11.81 3.72
N GLN A 300 -13.37 -11.67 3.26
CA GLN A 300 -12.90 -12.20 1.98
C GLN A 300 -11.62 -13.01 2.18
N ALA A 301 -11.58 -14.23 1.64
CA ALA A 301 -10.37 -15.04 1.63
C ALA A 301 -9.44 -14.62 0.49
N SER A 302 -8.13 -14.82 0.67
CA SER A 302 -7.20 -14.78 -0.46
C SER A 302 -7.65 -15.78 -1.52
N CYS A 303 -7.61 -15.39 -2.79
CA CYS A 303 -7.81 -16.32 -3.91
C CYS A 303 -6.50 -16.89 -4.44
N LEU A 304 -5.39 -16.62 -3.75
CA LEU A 304 -4.07 -17.16 -4.04
C LEU A 304 -3.74 -18.32 -3.10
N ASP A 305 -2.97 -19.28 -3.60
CA ASP A 305 -2.38 -20.34 -2.79
C ASP A 305 -1.07 -19.89 -2.10
N ASP A 306 -0.58 -20.70 -1.16
CA ASP A 306 0.61 -20.38 -0.38
C ASP A 306 1.87 -20.24 -1.25
N GLU A 307 1.93 -20.96 -2.37
CA GLU A 307 3.03 -20.86 -3.34
C GLU A 307 3.02 -19.50 -4.04
N SER A 308 1.85 -19.06 -4.51
CA SER A 308 1.65 -17.75 -5.13
C SER A 308 1.96 -16.62 -4.15
N ILE A 309 1.51 -16.74 -2.89
CA ILE A 309 1.82 -15.77 -1.83
C ILE A 309 3.33 -15.72 -1.58
N THR A 310 3.99 -16.87 -1.51
CA THR A 310 5.45 -16.95 -1.36
C THR A 310 6.17 -16.27 -2.52
N ALA A 311 5.67 -16.44 -3.76
CA ALA A 311 6.20 -15.77 -4.95
C ALA A 311 6.10 -14.25 -4.85
N LEU A 312 4.96 -13.70 -4.40
CA LEU A 312 4.78 -12.25 -4.19
C LEU A 312 5.76 -11.71 -3.14
N GLN A 313 5.96 -12.45 -2.04
CA GLN A 313 6.92 -12.07 -0.99
C GLN A 313 8.36 -12.09 -1.51
N GLN A 314 8.71 -13.08 -2.35
CA GLN A 314 10.03 -13.14 -2.99
C GLN A 314 10.25 -11.98 -3.95
N ALA A 315 9.23 -11.56 -4.72
CA ALA A 315 9.30 -10.41 -5.61
C ALA A 315 9.64 -9.11 -4.86
N LEU A 316 9.02 -8.91 -3.70
CA LEU A 316 9.33 -7.78 -2.83
C LEU A 316 10.76 -7.85 -2.30
N ARG A 317 11.18 -9.00 -1.77
CA ARG A 317 12.54 -9.20 -1.23
C ARG A 317 13.60 -8.96 -2.29
N HIS A 318 13.38 -9.45 -3.51
CA HIS A 318 14.27 -9.20 -4.64
C HIS A 318 14.36 -7.72 -4.98
N THR A 319 13.23 -7.03 -5.06
CA THR A 319 13.16 -5.58 -5.32
C THR A 319 13.91 -4.79 -4.24
N LEU A 320 13.73 -5.14 -2.96
CA LEU A 320 14.46 -4.52 -1.85
C LEU A 320 15.96 -4.78 -1.92
N GLY A 321 16.38 -6.00 -2.23
CA GLY A 321 17.80 -6.31 -2.38
C GLY A 321 18.44 -5.50 -3.50
N GLU A 322 17.79 -5.45 -4.66
CA GLU A 322 18.26 -4.65 -5.79
C GLU A 322 18.35 -3.16 -5.46
N PHE A 323 17.33 -2.59 -4.82
CA PHE A 323 17.30 -1.15 -4.49
C PHE A 323 18.33 -0.78 -3.42
N ASN A 324 18.76 -1.74 -2.60
CA ASN A 324 19.85 -1.59 -1.63
C ASN A 324 21.23 -2.03 -2.17
N GLY A 325 21.32 -2.44 -3.43
CA GLY A 325 22.59 -2.78 -4.09
C GLY A 325 23.20 -4.13 -3.68
N VAL A 326 22.40 -5.05 -3.12
CA VAL A 326 22.82 -6.40 -2.75
C VAL A 326 22.47 -7.45 -3.79
#